data_AF-A0ABD5XZY6-F1
#
_entry.id   AF-A0ABD5XZY6-F1
#
_cell.length_a   1.000
_cell.length_b   1.000
_cell.length_c   1.000
_cell.angle_alpha   90.00
_cell.angle_beta   90.00
_cell.angle_gamma   90.00
#
_symmetry.space_group_name_H-M   'P 1'
#
loop_
_entity.id
_entity.type
_entity.pdbx_description
1 polymer ?
#
loop_
_entity_poly.entity_id
_entity_poly.type
_entity_poly.pdbx_seq_one_letter_code
_entity_poly.pdbx_strand_id
1 'polypeptide(L)' 'MVALWRLVVGGVAAVLGVAWVLAPTRMSRLQTRVLYFGLADDDYEQTDRQQLLGRVSGAILAVLGVAFALGLSL' A
#
# COMPACT_ATOMS: atom_id res chain seq x y z
N MET A 1 17.60 -9.53 -16.19
CA MET A 1 16.92 -8.24 -15.95
C MET A 1 15.47 -8.40 -15.50
N VAL A 2 14.64 -9.18 -16.21
CA VAL A 2 13.20 -9.31 -15.90
C VAL A 2 12.92 -9.88 -14.49
N ALA A 3 13.64 -10.93 -14.07
CA ALA A 3 13.42 -11.55 -12.76
C ALA A 3 13.79 -10.62 -11.57
N LEU A 4 14.93 -9.92 -11.67
CA LEU A 4 15.37 -8.97 -10.65
C LEU A 4 14.37 -7.82 -10.50
N TRP A 5 13.86 -7.29 -11.61
CA TRP A 5 12.85 -6.24 -11.61
C TRP A 5 11.54 -6.70 -10.96
N ARG A 6 11.08 -7.93 -11.26
CA ARG A 6 9.87 -8.51 -10.64
C ARG A 6 10.00 -8.65 -9.13
N LEU A 7 11.15 -9.12 -8.65
CA LEU A 7 11.43 -9.23 -7.22
C LEU A 7 11.43 -7.86 -6.52
N VAL A 8 12.04 -6.86 -7.14
CA VAL A 8 12.09 -5.50 -6.58
C VAL A 8 10.69 -4.89 -6.53
N VAL A 9 9.97 -4.85 -7.64
CA VAL A 9 8.64 -4.25 -7.72
C VAL A 9 7.63 -4.99 -6.86
N GLY A 10 7.60 -6.33 -6.97
CA GLY A 10 6.71 -7.16 -6.18
C GLY A 10 7.03 -7.10 -4.68
N GLY A 11 8.31 -7.06 -4.32
CA GLY A 11 8.75 -6.87 -2.93
C GLY A 11 8.33 -5.52 -2.36
N VAL A 12 8.48 -4.43 -3.12
CA VAL A 12 8.02 -3.10 -2.70
C VAL A 12 6.50 -3.09 -2.54
N ALA A 13 5.75 -3.66 -3.49
CA ALA A 13 4.30 -3.77 -3.38
C ALA A 13 3.87 -4.60 -2.16
N ALA A 14 4.58 -5.69 -1.87
CA ALA A 14 4.35 -6.52 -0.70
C ALA A 14 4.54 -5.74 0.60
N VAL A 15 5.68 -5.04 0.74
CA VAL A 15 6.00 -4.25 1.94
C VAL A 15 5.01 -3.11 2.14
N LEU A 16 4.68 -2.37 1.07
CA LEU A 16 3.69 -1.29 1.13
C LEU A 16 2.30 -1.81 1.48
N GLY A 17 1.89 -2.94 0.90
CA GLY A 17 0.62 -3.59 1.23
C GLY A 17 0.54 -3.98 2.70
N VAL A 18 1.58 -4.64 3.24
CA VAL A 18 1.66 -5.01 4.66
C VAL A 18 1.59 -3.78 5.56
N ALA A 19 2.32 -2.72 5.22
CA ALA A 19 2.30 -1.48 5.99
C ALA A 19 0.90 -0.82 5.99
N TRP A 20 0.14 -0.92 4.89
CA TRP A 20 -1.26 -0.50 4.83
C TRP A 20 -2.19 -1.34 5.71
N VAL A 21 -1.95 -2.65 5.84
CA VAL A 21 -2.73 -3.51 6.75
C VAL A 21 -2.48 -3.14 8.21
N LEU A 22 -1.22 -2.94 8.59
CA LEU A 22 -0.82 -2.67 9.97
C LEU A 22 -1.21 -1.26 10.44
N ALA A 23 -1.02 -0.25 9.58
CA ALA A 23 -1.19 1.15 9.92
C ALA A 23 -1.97 1.94 8.85
N PRO A 24 -3.24 1.58 8.58
CA PRO A 24 -4.04 2.21 7.51
C PRO A 24 -4.23 3.71 7.71
N THR A 25 -4.26 4.19 8.96
CA THR A 25 -4.44 5.61 9.31
C THR A 25 -3.20 6.46 9.13
N ARG A 26 -2.01 5.88 9.38
CA ARG A 26 -0.75 6.58 9.10
C ARG A 26 -0.46 6.60 7.61
N MET A 27 -0.77 5.51 6.92
CA MET A 27 -0.60 5.41 5.47
C MET A 27 -1.53 6.35 4.69
N SER A 28 -2.80 6.46 5.08
CA SER A 28 -3.74 7.42 4.47
C SER A 28 -3.24 8.86 4.63
N ARG A 29 -2.80 9.25 5.83
CA ARG A 29 -2.20 10.58 6.08
C ARG A 29 -0.94 10.81 5.27
N LEU A 30 -0.04 9.82 5.19
CA LEU A 30 1.16 9.90 4.36
C LEU A 30 0.81 10.04 2.88
N GLN A 31 -0.16 9.27 2.39
CA GLN A 31 -0.67 9.38 1.02
C GLN A 31 -1.21 10.79 0.76
N THR A 32 -2.04 11.33 1.66
CA THR A 32 -2.57 12.69 1.56
C THR A 32 -1.43 13.71 1.55
N ARG A 33 -0.45 13.62 2.46
CA ARG A 33 0.72 14.51 2.46
C ARG A 33 1.54 14.41 1.18
N VAL A 34 1.74 13.22 0.64
CA VAL A 34 2.46 13.02 -0.63
C VAL A 34 1.68 13.61 -1.80
N LEU A 35 0.38 13.33 -1.90
CA LEU A 35 -0.48 13.81 -2.99
C LEU A 35 -0.64 15.32 -2.99
N TYR A 36 -0.74 15.93 -1.82
CA TYR A 36 -0.92 17.37 -1.65
C TYR A 36 0.41 18.11 -1.40
N PHE A 37 1.56 17.48 -1.62
CA PHE A 37 2.89 18.07 -1.39
C PHE A 37 3.06 18.72 0.00
N GLY A 38 2.41 18.15 1.03
CA GLY A 38 2.44 18.65 2.40
C GLY A 38 1.48 19.80 2.71
N LEU A 39 0.65 20.24 1.75
CA LEU A 39 -0.36 21.30 1.94
C LEU A 39 -1.68 20.81 2.53
N ALA A 40 -1.78 19.52 2.87
CA ALA A 40 -3.01 18.98 3.46
C ALA A 40 -3.10 19.30 4.95
N ASP A 41 -4.22 19.91 5.36
CA ASP A 41 -4.58 20.03 6.76
C ASP A 41 -4.71 18.64 7.41
N ASP A 42 -4.19 18.51 8.63
CA ASP A 42 -4.15 17.24 9.39
C ASP A 42 -5.55 16.81 9.89
N ASP A 43 -6.62 17.55 9.55
CA ASP A 43 -8.05 17.23 9.77
C ASP A 43 -8.55 16.08 8.87
N TYR A 44 -7.70 15.08 8.68
CA TYR A 44 -8.07 13.83 8.03
C TYR A 44 -8.80 12.94 9.04
N GLU A 45 -10.11 13.11 9.14
CA GLU A 45 -10.99 12.28 9.95
C GLU A 45 -11.39 11.02 9.17
N GLN A 46 -10.68 9.93 9.44
CA GLN A 46 -10.88 8.67 8.72
C GLN A 46 -12.00 7.85 9.38
N THR A 47 -13.11 7.66 8.67
CA THR A 47 -14.22 6.81 9.11
C THR A 47 -13.79 5.34 9.25
N ASP A 48 -14.39 4.57 10.16
CA ASP A 48 -14.12 3.12 10.34
C ASP A 48 -14.16 2.32 9.02
N ARG A 49 -15.08 2.70 8.12
CA ARG A 49 -15.20 2.09 6.80
C ARG A 49 -13.96 2.33 5.92
N GLN A 50 -13.37 3.52 5.98
CA GLN A 50 -12.15 3.85 5.23
C GLN A 50 -10.92 3.12 5.80
N GLN A 51 -10.89 2.88 7.11
CA GLN A 51 -9.83 2.07 7.72
C GLN A 51 -9.92 0.60 7.27
N LEU A 52 -11.13 0.03 7.26
CA LEU A 52 -11.38 -1.31 6.74
C LEU A 52 -10.98 -1.43 5.27
N LEU A 53 -11.40 -0.47 4.44
CA LEU A 53 -11.01 -0.43 3.03
C LEU A 53 -9.49 -0.37 2.84
N GLY A 54 -8.80 0.45 3.63
CA GLY A 54 -7.34 0.52 3.62
C GLY A 54 -6.65 -0.79 3.99
N ARG A 55 -7.19 -1.51 4.99
CA ARG A 55 -6.64 -2.83 5.36
C ARG A 55 -6.88 -3.86 4.26
N VAL A 56 -8.07 -3.89 3.68
CA VAL A 56 -8.42 -4.86 2.63
C VAL A 56 -7.61 -4.59 1.36
N SER A 57 -7.52 -3.33 0.93
CA SER A 57 -6.72 -2.97 -0.24
C SER A 57 -5.23 -3.23 -0.01
N GLY A 58 -4.71 -2.93 1.18
CA GLY A 58 -3.34 -3.27 1.59
C GLY A 58 -3.06 -4.78 1.55
N ALA A 59 -4.00 -5.59 2.05
CA ALA A 59 -3.87 -7.04 2.02
C ALA A 59 -3.85 -7.59 0.60
N ILE A 60 -4.75 -7.11 -0.27
CA ILE A 60 -4.77 -7.48 -1.69
C ILE A 60 -3.48 -7.07 -2.38
N LEU A 61 -3.01 -5.84 -2.15
CA LEU A 61 -1.74 -5.34 -2.70
C LEU A 61 -0.56 -6.21 -2.24
N ALA A 62 -0.54 -6.62 -0.97
CA ALA A 62 0.51 -7.46 -0.43
C ALA A 62 0.55 -8.83 -1.12
N VAL A 63 -0.61 -9.48 -1.25
CA VAL A 63 -0.75 -10.78 -1.92
C VAL A 63 -0.34 -10.69 -3.39
N LEU A 64 -0.80 -9.66 -4.10
CA LEU A 64 -0.44 -9.44 -5.51
C LEU A 64 1.04 -9.13 -5.68
N GLY A 65 1.64 -8.35 -4.77
CA GLY A 65 3.07 -8.06 -4.78
C GLY A 65 3.91 -9.33 -4.62
N VAL A 66 3.53 -10.19 -3.68
CA VAL A 66 4.20 -11.50 -3.48
C VAL A 66 4.01 -12.40 -4.71
N ALA A 67 2.80 -12.52 -5.25
CA ALA A 67 2.54 -13.32 -6.45
C ALA A 67 3.39 -12.82 -7.64
N PHE A 68 3.45 -11.50 -7.85
CA PHE A 68 4.24 -10.90 -8.91
C PHE A 68 5.74 -11.13 -8.73
N ALA A 69 6.24 -11.02 -7.49
CA ALA A 69 7.64 -11.29 -7.14
C ALA A 69 8.03 -12.76 -7.40
N LEU A 70 7.11 -13.69 -7.09
CA LEU A 70 7.29 -15.13 -7.30
C LEU A 70 7.10 -15.55 -8.77
N GLY A 71 6.71 -14.63 -9.64
CA GLY A 71 6.50 -14.92 -11.05
C GLY A 71 5.13 -15.52 -11.39
N LEU A 72 4.21 -15.57 -10.42
CA LEU A 72 2.82 -15.99 -10.59
C LEU A 72 2.04 -14.84 -11.26
N SER A 73 2.29 -14.63 -12.55
CA SER A 73 1.50 -13.74 -13.39
C SER A 73 0.60 -14.59 -14.28
N LEU A 74 -0.71 -14.29 -14.27
CA LEU A 74 -1.69 -14.78 -15.24
C LEU A 74 -1.35 -14.28 -16.65
#